data_AF-A0A4U0UVU1-F1
#
_entry.id   AF-A0A4U0UVU1-F1
#
_cell.length_a   1.000
_cell.length_b   1.000
_cell.length_c   1.000
_cell.angle_alpha   90.00
_cell.angle_beta   90.00
_cell.angle_gamma   90.00
#
_symmetry.space_group_name_H-M   'P 1'
#
loop_
_entity.id
_entity.type
_entity.pdbx_description
1 polymer ?
#
loop_
_entity_poly.entity_id
_entity_poly.type
_entity_poly.pdbx_seq_one_letter_code
_entity_poly.pdbx_strand_id
1 'polypeptide(L)'
;MDGSSFNRIPAEIRNEIFELALTTSGPIELRRGNEPGLLQVSRQIRQETQGVFWAGNDFIIDITEGSGGRLAKLIAAIDPVKLSQIPTIILRSRLFISRAQRRWIPMDDVEIVADALADRDVVAKEQVKMDVILEFHEDLPLFIRSQPYVQTRLQARKAVCEWLWECAYSNRALMRQCRIWNVRHPSTMQAPE
;
A
#
# COMPACT_ATOMS: atom_id res chain seq x y z
N MET A 1 -25.68 25.08 14.81
CA MET A 1 -24.74 25.87 15.64
C MET A 1 -23.54 26.12 14.76
N ASP A 2 -23.61 27.14 13.90
CA ASP A 2 -22.78 27.18 12.70
C ASP A 2 -22.03 28.50 12.65
N GLY A 3 -20.71 28.40 12.74
CA GLY A 3 -19.82 29.53 12.54
C GLY A 3 -18.56 29.47 13.39
N SER A 4 -17.85 28.33 13.39
CA SER A 4 -16.41 28.37 13.70
C SER A 4 -15.80 29.52 12.90
N SER A 5 -14.97 30.35 13.52
CA SER A 5 -14.27 31.45 12.83
C SER A 5 -13.48 30.94 11.63
N PHE A 6 -13.02 29.68 11.69
CA PHE A 6 -12.35 28.99 10.61
C PHE A 6 -13.23 28.85 9.35
N ASN A 7 -14.54 28.64 9.50
CA ASN A 7 -15.46 28.49 8.36
C ASN A 7 -15.76 29.81 7.66
N ARG A 8 -15.37 30.96 8.25
CA ARG A 8 -15.49 32.29 7.61
C ARG A 8 -14.33 32.60 6.66
N ILE A 9 -13.25 31.82 6.73
CA ILE A 9 -12.12 31.94 5.81
C ILE A 9 -12.55 31.48 4.41
N PRO A 10 -12.17 32.17 3.32
CA PRO A 10 -12.43 31.71 1.95
C PRO A 10 -11.92 30.28 1.71
N ALA A 11 -12.60 29.54 0.83
CA ALA A 11 -12.30 28.12 0.59
C ALA A 11 -10.87 27.91 0.07
N GLU A 12 -10.38 28.84 -0.74
CA GLU A 12 -9.04 28.85 -1.33
C GLU A 12 -7.98 28.87 -0.22
N ILE A 13 -8.12 29.78 0.74
CA ILE A 13 -7.19 29.90 1.87
C ILE A 13 -7.29 28.68 2.80
N ARG A 14 -8.49 28.10 2.98
CA ARG A 14 -8.62 26.85 3.74
C ARG A 14 -7.89 25.70 3.06
N ASN A 15 -7.99 25.58 1.73
CA ASN A 15 -7.28 24.55 0.97
C ASN A 15 -5.76 24.71 1.08
N GLU A 16 -5.23 25.92 0.97
CA GLU A 16 -3.79 26.18 1.19
C GLU A 16 -3.34 25.76 2.60
N ILE A 17 -4.14 26.08 3.63
CA ILE A 17 -3.88 25.65 5.01
C ILE A 17 -3.90 24.11 5.10
N PHE A 18 -4.86 23.45 4.46
CA PHE A 18 -4.97 22.00 4.46
C PHE A 18 -3.81 21.32 3.74
N GLU A 19 -3.40 21.83 2.59
CA GLU A 19 -2.24 21.31 1.85
C GLU A 19 -0.98 21.40 2.70
N LEU A 20 -0.74 22.54 3.35
CA LEU A 20 0.41 22.73 4.24
C LEU A 20 0.35 21.82 5.49
N ALA A 21 -0.84 21.57 6.02
CA ALA A 21 -1.02 20.80 7.24
C ALA A 21 -1.04 19.27 7.04
N LEU A 22 -1.49 18.82 5.86
CA LEU A 22 -1.75 17.40 5.59
C LEU A 22 -0.72 16.75 4.68
N THR A 23 0.03 17.53 3.91
CA THR A 23 1.06 17.01 3.01
C THR A 23 2.37 16.86 3.76
N THR A 24 2.95 15.67 3.70
CA THR A 24 4.25 15.35 4.29
C THR A 24 5.27 15.07 3.20
N SER A 25 6.53 15.46 3.42
CA SER A 25 7.63 15.21 2.47
C SER A 25 8.07 13.75 2.37
N GLY A 26 7.57 12.87 3.24
CA GLY A 26 7.92 11.46 3.29
C GLY A 26 6.68 10.57 3.37
N PRO A 27 6.84 9.26 3.09
CA PRO A 27 5.71 8.35 3.02
C PRO A 27 5.07 8.14 4.40
N ILE A 28 3.74 8.16 4.42
CA ILE A 28 2.93 7.96 5.62
C ILE A 28 2.66 6.47 5.79
N GLU A 29 2.85 5.95 6.99
CA GLU A 29 2.55 4.54 7.23
C GLU A 29 1.04 4.28 7.16
N LEU A 30 0.64 3.32 6.32
CA LEU A 30 -0.74 2.91 6.18
C LEU A 30 -1.13 2.02 7.36
N ARG A 31 -1.63 2.64 8.43
CA ARG A 31 -2.17 1.97 9.63
C ARG A 31 -3.54 2.52 10.00
N ARG A 32 -4.34 1.72 10.70
CA ARG A 32 -5.55 2.21 11.38
C ARG A 32 -5.17 3.28 12.39
N GLY A 33 -5.84 4.43 12.31
CA GLY A 33 -5.64 5.54 13.26
C GLY A 33 -4.52 6.51 12.90
N ASN A 34 -3.77 6.28 11.82
CA ASN A 34 -2.79 7.26 11.31
C ASN A 34 -3.43 8.44 10.55
N GLU A 35 -4.76 8.48 10.46
CA GLU A 35 -5.47 9.64 9.92
C GLU A 35 -5.27 10.85 10.85
N PRO A 36 -4.82 12.01 10.32
CA PRO A 36 -4.56 13.18 11.15
C PRO A 36 -5.83 13.64 11.86
N GLY A 37 -5.67 14.23 13.06
CA GLY A 37 -6.78 14.69 13.89
C GLY A 37 -7.73 15.63 13.15
N LEU A 38 -7.25 16.35 12.13
CA LEU A 38 -8.05 17.22 11.27
C LEU A 38 -9.20 16.48 10.55
N LEU A 39 -8.98 15.22 10.15
CA LEU A 39 -10.02 14.35 9.57
C LEU A 39 -11.09 13.93 10.60
N GLN A 40 -10.83 14.13 11.89
CA GLN A 40 -11.71 13.67 12.97
C GLN A 40 -12.58 14.80 13.58
N VAL A 41 -12.25 16.07 13.34
CA VAL A 41 -12.86 17.23 14.02
C VAL A 41 -14.33 17.44 13.66
N SER A 42 -14.63 17.69 12.38
CA SER A 42 -15.99 18.00 11.92
C SER A 42 -16.29 17.35 10.57
N ARG A 43 -17.57 17.15 10.25
CA ARG A 43 -17.98 16.55 8.97
C ARG A 43 -17.54 17.40 7.79
N GLN A 44 -17.66 18.73 7.89
CA GLN A 44 -17.26 19.66 6.83
C GLN A 44 -15.75 19.61 6.61
N ILE A 45 -14.94 19.79 7.66
CA ILE A 45 -13.47 19.77 7.54
C ILE A 45 -13.03 18.43 6.97
N ARG A 46 -13.57 17.31 7.46
CA ARG A 46 -13.27 15.98 6.94
C ARG A 46 -13.53 15.87 5.44
N GLN A 47 -14.67 16.36 4.96
CA GLN A 47 -15.01 16.33 3.53
C GLN A 47 -14.04 17.16 2.68
N GLU A 48 -13.66 18.35 3.16
CA GLU A 48 -12.72 19.24 2.46
C GLU A 48 -11.28 18.69 2.46
N THR A 49 -10.87 18.02 3.54
CA THR A 49 -9.47 17.61 3.77
C THR A 49 -9.13 16.19 3.34
N GLN A 50 -10.12 15.30 3.25
CA GLN A 50 -9.87 13.89 2.96
C GLN A 50 -9.16 13.72 1.60
N GLY A 51 -9.65 14.41 0.56
CA GLY A 51 -9.03 14.36 -0.76
C GLY A 51 -7.58 14.87 -0.75
N VAL A 52 -7.32 15.98 -0.06
CA VAL A 52 -5.98 16.57 0.09
C VAL A 52 -5.03 15.58 0.77
N PHE A 53 -5.47 14.94 1.84
CA PHE A 53 -4.63 13.97 2.56
C PHE A 53 -4.30 12.74 1.74
N TRP A 54 -5.29 12.09 1.11
CA TRP A 54 -5.03 10.85 0.37
C TRP A 54 -4.32 11.10 -0.96
N ALA A 55 -4.63 12.20 -1.66
CA ALA A 55 -4.01 12.52 -2.94
C ALA A 55 -2.64 13.21 -2.83
N GLY A 56 -2.38 13.90 -1.73
CA GLY A 56 -1.14 14.64 -1.51
C GLY A 56 0.00 13.82 -0.94
N ASN A 57 -0.24 12.59 -0.47
CA ASN A 57 0.76 11.81 0.25
C ASN A 57 1.00 10.44 -0.37
N ASP A 58 2.26 10.04 -0.38
CA ASP A 58 2.64 8.65 -0.59
C ASP A 58 2.41 7.84 0.70
N PHE A 59 2.03 6.58 0.54
CA PHE A 59 1.79 5.69 1.66
C PHE A 59 2.74 4.51 1.64
N ILE A 60 3.04 3.98 2.82
CA ILE A 60 3.89 2.81 2.97
C ILE A 60 3.24 1.71 3.79
N ILE A 61 3.40 0.48 3.33
CA ILE A 61 2.98 -0.73 4.02
C ILE A 61 4.24 -1.51 4.39
N ASP A 62 4.60 -1.46 5.67
CA ASP A 62 5.73 -2.20 6.23
C ASP A 62 5.33 -3.66 6.46
N ILE A 63 5.89 -4.56 5.65
CA ILE A 63 5.65 -6.00 5.72
C ILE A 63 6.74 -6.63 6.60
N THR A 64 6.32 -7.20 7.72
CA THR A 64 7.17 -7.89 8.68
C THR A 64 6.71 -9.35 8.78
N GLU A 65 7.53 -10.23 9.32
CA GLU A 65 7.18 -11.64 9.47
C GLU A 65 5.86 -11.82 10.25
N GLY A 66 4.93 -12.57 9.66
CA GLY A 66 3.60 -12.86 10.18
C GLY A 66 2.59 -11.71 10.09
N SER A 67 2.90 -10.61 9.40
CA SER A 67 2.00 -9.46 9.32
C SER A 67 1.03 -9.48 8.13
N GLY A 68 1.23 -10.35 7.15
CA GLY A 68 0.53 -10.35 5.86
C GLY A 68 -0.98 -10.43 6.02
N GLY A 69 -1.50 -11.41 6.77
CA GLY A 69 -2.94 -11.57 6.99
C GLY A 69 -3.61 -10.37 7.70
N ARG A 70 -2.89 -9.70 8.61
CA ARG A 70 -3.38 -8.49 9.30
C ARG A 70 -3.40 -7.29 8.34
N LEU A 71 -2.35 -7.15 7.52
CA LEU A 71 -2.24 -6.09 6.53
C LEU A 71 -3.27 -6.26 5.40
N ALA A 72 -3.52 -7.49 4.94
CA ALA A 72 -4.59 -7.77 3.98
C ALA A 72 -5.97 -7.36 4.51
N LYS A 73 -6.27 -7.68 5.78
CA LYS A 73 -7.51 -7.21 6.44
C LYS A 73 -7.58 -5.70 6.58
N LEU A 74 -6.43 -5.05 6.78
CA LEU A 74 -6.35 -3.60 6.81
C LEU A 74 -6.70 -3.01 5.44
N ILE A 75 -6.05 -3.48 4.38
CA ILE A 75 -6.29 -3.05 2.99
C ILE A 75 -7.75 -3.24 2.59
N ALA A 76 -8.33 -4.39 2.91
CA ALA A 76 -9.73 -4.69 2.63
C ALA A 76 -10.71 -3.73 3.32
N ALA A 77 -10.32 -3.16 4.48
CA ALA A 77 -11.14 -2.22 5.24
C ALA A 77 -11.00 -0.76 4.79
N ILE A 78 -9.99 -0.41 3.98
CA ILE A 78 -9.82 0.95 3.48
C ILE A 78 -10.81 1.19 2.34
N ASP A 79 -11.55 2.29 2.38
CA ASP A 79 -12.48 2.69 1.31
C ASP A 79 -11.78 2.68 -0.07
N PRO A 80 -12.35 2.02 -1.10
CA PRO A 80 -11.77 2.03 -2.45
C PRO A 80 -11.50 3.43 -3.00
N VAL A 81 -12.35 4.41 -2.68
CA VAL A 81 -12.18 5.80 -3.13
C VAL A 81 -10.94 6.45 -2.51
N LYS A 82 -10.61 6.10 -1.25
CA LYS A 82 -9.37 6.56 -0.62
C LYS A 82 -8.16 5.94 -1.30
N LEU A 83 -8.21 4.63 -1.56
CA LEU A 83 -7.11 3.92 -2.23
C LEU A 83 -6.87 4.45 -3.65
N SER A 84 -7.93 4.75 -4.42
CA SER A 84 -7.79 5.29 -5.78
C SER A 84 -7.17 6.68 -5.82
N GLN A 85 -7.22 7.42 -4.71
CA GLN A 85 -6.65 8.76 -4.62
C GLN A 85 -5.15 8.74 -4.32
N ILE A 86 -4.62 7.66 -3.73
CA ILE A 86 -3.22 7.60 -3.32
C ILE A 86 -2.31 7.63 -4.57
N PRO A 87 -1.35 8.56 -4.68
CA PRO A 87 -0.43 8.61 -5.81
C PRO A 87 0.54 7.42 -5.84
N THR A 88 1.15 7.08 -4.69
CA THR A 88 2.06 5.95 -4.56
C THR A 88 1.79 5.14 -3.29
N ILE A 89 1.71 3.82 -3.44
CA ILE A 89 1.71 2.85 -2.35
C ILE A 89 3.03 2.08 -2.41
N ILE A 90 3.87 2.26 -1.39
CA ILE A 90 5.14 1.57 -1.25
C ILE A 90 4.91 0.30 -0.42
N LEU A 91 5.11 -0.86 -1.04
CA LEU A 91 5.16 -2.13 -0.31
C LEU A 91 6.60 -2.37 0.11
N ARG A 92 6.87 -2.27 1.42
CA ARG A 92 8.22 -2.41 1.95
C ARG A 92 8.39 -3.76 2.64
N SER A 93 9.15 -4.65 1.98
CA SER A 93 9.61 -5.90 2.59
C SER A 93 10.93 -5.68 3.30
N ARG A 94 11.12 -6.25 4.49
CA ARG A 94 12.43 -6.29 5.14
C ARG A 94 13.19 -7.56 4.74
N LEU A 95 14.51 -7.46 4.61
CA LEU A 95 15.40 -8.58 4.39
C LEU A 95 16.38 -8.63 5.57
N PHE A 96 16.14 -9.57 6.48
CA PHE A 96 16.97 -9.74 7.66
C PHE A 96 18.17 -10.64 7.37
N ILE A 97 19.38 -10.17 7.69
CA ILE A 97 20.62 -10.93 7.55
C ILE A 97 21.20 -11.21 8.94
N SER A 98 21.29 -12.48 9.31
CA SER A 98 21.91 -12.95 10.55
C SER A 98 22.94 -14.06 10.29
N ARG A 99 23.85 -14.30 11.25
CA ARG A 99 24.82 -15.40 11.19
C ARG A 99 24.16 -16.78 11.24
N ALA A 100 23.10 -16.93 12.02
CA ALA A 100 22.48 -18.22 12.35
C ALA A 100 21.28 -18.57 11.46
N GLN A 101 20.63 -17.58 10.84
CA GLN A 101 19.45 -17.79 10.02
C GLN A 101 19.55 -17.01 8.72
N ARG A 102 19.55 -17.74 7.61
CA ARG A 102 19.24 -17.23 6.27
C ARG A 102 17.73 -17.19 6.04
N ARG A 103 16.92 -16.96 7.09
CA ARG A 103 15.47 -16.97 6.96
C ARG A 103 15.04 -15.74 6.18
N TRP A 104 14.45 -15.98 5.03
CA TRP A 104 13.70 -14.98 4.30
C TRP A 104 12.50 -14.61 5.18
N ILE A 105 12.06 -13.35 5.20
CA ILE A 105 10.65 -13.11 5.53
C ILE A 105 9.86 -14.00 4.55
N PRO A 106 8.95 -14.86 5.04
CA PRO A 106 8.17 -15.74 4.18
C PRO A 106 7.64 -14.92 3.01
N MET A 107 7.89 -15.38 1.78
CA MET A 107 7.35 -14.71 0.58
C MET A 107 5.83 -14.54 0.70
N ASP A 108 5.21 -15.47 1.42
CA ASP A 108 3.79 -15.56 1.76
C ASP A 108 3.21 -14.23 2.27
N ASP A 109 3.88 -13.50 3.18
CA ASP A 109 3.34 -12.24 3.69
C ASP A 109 3.31 -11.15 2.62
N VAL A 110 4.32 -11.12 1.73
CA VAL A 110 4.39 -10.15 0.62
C VAL A 110 3.33 -10.49 -0.42
N GLU A 111 3.18 -11.77 -0.75
CA GLU A 111 2.17 -12.28 -1.69
C GLU A 111 0.76 -11.95 -1.20
N ILE A 112 0.44 -12.27 0.06
CA ILE A 112 -0.86 -11.98 0.68
C ILE A 112 -1.21 -10.49 0.60
N VAL A 113 -0.24 -9.61 0.83
CA VAL A 113 -0.44 -8.15 0.77
C VAL A 113 -0.59 -7.65 -0.66
N ALA A 114 0.21 -8.17 -1.59
CA ALA A 114 0.13 -7.85 -3.01
C ALA A 114 -1.23 -8.26 -3.60
N ASP A 115 -1.69 -9.47 -3.29
CA ASP A 115 -3.01 -9.96 -3.67
C ASP A 115 -4.11 -9.07 -3.09
N ALA A 116 -4.03 -8.75 -1.78
CA ALA A 116 -5.03 -7.90 -1.15
C ALA A 116 -5.15 -6.50 -1.79
N LEU A 117 -4.06 -5.93 -2.33
CA LEU A 117 -4.11 -4.69 -3.11
C LEU A 117 -4.67 -4.90 -4.51
N ALA A 118 -4.24 -5.94 -5.22
CA ALA A 118 -4.73 -6.27 -6.56
C ALA A 118 -6.25 -6.54 -6.57
N ASP A 119 -6.77 -7.06 -5.45
CA ASP A 119 -8.19 -7.31 -5.19
C ASP A 119 -9.04 -6.05 -5.12
N ARG A 120 -8.46 -4.88 -4.84
CA ARG A 120 -9.22 -3.64 -4.63
C ARG A 120 -9.76 -3.02 -5.91
N ASP A 121 -9.33 -3.51 -7.08
CA ASP A 121 -9.74 -3.06 -8.44
C ASP A 121 -9.38 -1.61 -8.80
N VAL A 122 -9.31 -0.73 -7.81
CA VAL A 122 -9.04 0.70 -7.92
C VAL A 122 -7.57 1.07 -7.85
N VAL A 123 -6.70 0.13 -7.50
CA VAL A 123 -5.26 0.36 -7.39
C VAL A 123 -4.66 0.12 -8.77
N ALA A 124 -4.13 1.19 -9.38
CA ALA A 124 -3.46 1.09 -10.67
C ALA A 124 -2.13 0.37 -10.52
N LYS A 125 -1.67 -0.27 -11.59
CA LYS A 125 -0.41 -1.00 -11.60
C LYS A 125 0.77 -0.10 -11.21
N GLU A 126 0.79 1.10 -11.75
CA GLU A 126 1.85 2.11 -11.60
C GLU A 126 1.84 2.78 -10.22
N GLN A 127 0.72 2.66 -9.50
CA GLN A 127 0.54 3.23 -8.17
C GLN A 127 1.34 2.46 -7.12
N VAL A 128 1.64 1.17 -7.34
CA VAL A 128 2.35 0.34 -6.37
C VAL A 128 3.82 0.25 -6.72
N LYS A 129 4.68 0.61 -5.76
CA LYS A 129 6.14 0.44 -5.85
C LYS A 129 6.60 -0.57 -4.82
N MET A 130 7.45 -1.50 -5.26
CA MET A 130 8.09 -2.46 -4.39
C MET A 130 9.39 -1.88 -3.85
N ASP A 131 9.54 -1.89 -2.54
CA ASP A 131 10.77 -1.51 -1.85
C ASP A 131 11.24 -2.65 -0.94
N VAL A 132 12.56 -2.78 -0.80
CA VAL A 132 13.18 -3.78 0.07
C VAL A 132 14.24 -3.11 0.91
N ILE A 133 14.05 -3.15 2.22
CA ILE A 133 15.03 -2.66 3.19
C ILE A 133 15.88 -3.83 3.71
N LEU A 134 17.20 -3.63 3.69
CA LEU A 134 18.15 -4.51 4.38
C LEU A 134 18.21 -4.18 5.86
N GLU A 135 17.99 -5.19 6.70
CA GLU A 135 18.23 -5.11 8.14
C GLU A 135 19.28 -6.14 8.53
N PHE A 136 20.26 -5.71 9.32
CA PHE A 136 21.34 -6.58 9.79
C PHE A 136 21.15 -6.84 11.28
N HIS A 137 21.39 -8.09 11.70
CA HIS A 137 21.55 -8.38 13.12
C HIS A 137 22.71 -7.56 13.70
N GLU A 138 22.58 -7.09 14.95
CA GLU A 138 23.56 -6.19 15.58
C GLU A 138 24.98 -6.80 15.58
N ASP A 139 25.07 -8.09 15.90
CA ASP A 139 26.33 -8.87 15.93
C ASP A 139 26.98 -9.15 14.56
N LEU A 140 26.43 -8.64 13.45
CA LEU A 140 27.00 -8.88 12.12
C LEU A 140 28.19 -7.94 11.84
N PRO A 141 29.42 -8.47 11.64
CA PRO A 141 30.59 -7.64 11.35
C PRO A 141 30.42 -6.79 10.08
N LEU A 142 31.01 -5.59 10.09
CA LEU A 142 30.96 -4.65 8.96
C LEU A 142 31.43 -5.26 7.64
N PHE A 143 32.49 -6.08 7.66
CA PHE A 143 33.02 -6.72 6.45
C PHE A 143 32.04 -7.70 5.80
N ILE A 144 31.06 -8.23 6.55
CA ILE A 144 29.98 -9.06 6.00
C ILE A 144 28.95 -8.18 5.30
N ARG A 145 28.63 -7.01 5.88
CA ARG A 145 27.65 -6.06 5.32
C ARG A 145 28.06 -5.52 3.96
N SER A 146 29.36 -5.38 3.71
CA SER A 146 29.92 -4.89 2.45
C SER A 146 30.19 -5.99 1.42
N GLN A 147 29.83 -7.25 1.68
CA GLN A 147 30.11 -8.30 0.71
C GLN A 147 29.19 -8.21 -0.52
N PRO A 148 29.71 -8.46 -1.74
CA PRO A 148 28.91 -8.46 -2.96
C PRO A 148 27.65 -9.35 -2.89
N TYR A 149 27.73 -10.48 -2.19
CA TYR A 149 26.60 -11.39 -2.04
C TYR A 149 25.39 -10.73 -1.35
N VAL A 150 25.61 -9.81 -0.40
CA VAL A 150 24.52 -9.09 0.30
C VAL A 150 23.74 -8.25 -0.70
N GLN A 151 24.46 -7.55 -1.57
CA GLN A 151 23.85 -6.73 -2.60
C GLN A 151 23.14 -7.58 -3.66
N THR A 152 23.73 -8.68 -4.09
CA THR A 152 23.07 -9.64 -4.99
C THR A 152 21.77 -10.17 -4.38
N ARG A 153 21.76 -10.50 -3.08
CA ARG A 153 20.55 -10.98 -2.40
C ARG A 153 19.47 -9.89 -2.27
N LEU A 154 19.87 -8.66 -1.98
CA LEU A 154 18.93 -7.53 -1.98
C LEU A 154 18.27 -7.37 -3.36
N GLN A 155 19.07 -7.34 -4.42
CA GLN A 155 18.55 -7.20 -5.78
C GLN A 155 17.64 -8.37 -6.18
N ALA A 156 18.03 -9.60 -5.84
CA ALA A 156 17.19 -10.78 -6.07
C ALA A 156 15.84 -10.67 -5.32
N ARG A 157 15.85 -10.21 -4.06
CA ARG A 157 14.60 -10.00 -3.30
C ARG A 157 13.74 -8.91 -3.93
N LYS A 158 14.33 -7.80 -4.38
CA LYS A 158 13.61 -6.73 -5.11
C LYS A 158 12.92 -7.28 -6.35
N ALA A 159 13.66 -8.01 -7.19
CA ALA A 159 13.13 -8.61 -8.41
C ALA A 159 11.98 -9.59 -8.13
N VAL A 160 12.08 -10.41 -7.06
CA VAL A 160 10.99 -11.33 -6.68
C VAL A 160 9.77 -10.57 -6.17
N CYS A 161 9.94 -9.51 -5.37
CA CYS A 161 8.82 -8.68 -4.92
C CYS A 161 8.11 -7.99 -6.10
N GLU A 162 8.86 -7.43 -7.05
CA GLU A 162 8.33 -6.85 -8.28
C GLU A 162 7.56 -7.89 -9.10
N TRP A 163 8.15 -9.08 -9.29
CA TRP A 163 7.49 -10.19 -10.00
C TRP A 163 6.18 -10.63 -9.33
N LEU A 164 6.13 -10.71 -7.99
CA LEU A 164 4.90 -11.03 -7.27
C LEU A 164 3.78 -10.01 -7.52
N TRP A 165 4.10 -8.72 -7.54
CA TRP A 165 3.12 -7.69 -7.86
C TRP A 165 2.58 -7.85 -9.28
N GLU A 166 3.47 -8.06 -10.24
CA GLU A 166 3.10 -8.30 -11.64
C GLU A 166 2.17 -9.50 -11.79
N CYS A 167 2.45 -10.60 -11.07
CA CYS A 167 1.61 -11.78 -11.04
C CYS A 167 0.24 -11.50 -10.40
N ALA A 168 0.20 -10.89 -9.21
CA ALA A 168 -1.04 -10.57 -8.50
C ALA A 168 -1.96 -9.68 -9.35
N TYR A 169 -1.40 -8.62 -9.92
CA TYR A 169 -2.13 -7.69 -10.78
C TYR A 169 -2.64 -8.36 -12.06
N SER A 170 -1.79 -9.12 -12.76
CA SER A 170 -2.15 -9.82 -14.00
C SER A 170 -3.22 -10.89 -13.78
N ASN A 171 -3.09 -11.69 -12.72
CA ASN A 171 -4.08 -12.71 -12.35
C ASN A 171 -5.44 -12.09 -12.08
N ARG A 172 -5.48 -10.92 -11.42
CA ARG A 172 -6.73 -10.19 -11.22
C ARG A 172 -7.28 -9.56 -12.48
N ALA A 173 -6.44 -9.02 -13.35
CA ALA A 173 -6.87 -8.53 -14.66
C ALA A 173 -7.55 -9.63 -15.48
N LEU A 174 -6.98 -10.84 -15.52
CA LEU A 174 -7.56 -12.00 -16.18
C LEU A 174 -8.91 -12.41 -15.55
N MET A 175 -8.98 -12.46 -14.22
CA MET A 175 -10.24 -12.78 -13.52
C MET A 175 -11.34 -11.75 -13.79
N ARG A 176 -11.01 -10.46 -13.95
CA ARG A 176 -11.96 -9.41 -14.34
C ARG A 176 -12.48 -9.65 -15.76
N GLN A 177 -11.60 -9.95 -16.72
CA GLN A 177 -11.98 -10.25 -18.10
C GLN A 177 -12.95 -11.43 -18.17
N CYS A 178 -12.67 -12.52 -17.44
CA CYS A 178 -13.57 -13.68 -17.37
C CYS A 178 -14.95 -13.32 -16.78
N ARG A 179 -15.01 -12.49 -15.73
CA ARG A 179 -16.28 -12.03 -15.14
C ARG A 179 -17.09 -11.20 -16.13
N ILE A 180 -16.47 -10.25 -16.81
CA ILE A 180 -17.14 -9.41 -17.81
C ILE A 180 -17.68 -10.26 -18.95
N TRP A 181 -16.91 -11.25 -19.40
CA TRP A 181 -17.34 -12.20 -20.42
C TRP A 181 -18.56 -13.02 -19.97
N ASN A 182 -18.53 -13.59 -18.76
CA ASN A 182 -19.63 -14.36 -18.19
C ASN A 182 -20.92 -13.52 -17.99
N VAL A 183 -20.80 -12.26 -17.55
CA VAL A 183 -21.94 -11.35 -17.40
C VAL A 183 -22.57 -11.03 -18.75
N ARG A 184 -21.76 -10.85 -19.79
CA ARG A 184 -22.26 -10.55 -21.14
C ARG A 184 -22.85 -11.78 -21.82
N HIS A 185 -22.41 -12.99 -21.47
CA HIS A 185 -22.78 -14.25 -22.13
C HIS A 185 -23.19 -15.31 -21.10
N PRO A 186 -24.34 -15.15 -20.42
CA PRO A 186 -24.76 -16.06 -19.35
C PRO A 186 -25.10 -17.49 -19.84
N SER A 187 -25.27 -17.70 -21.15
CA SER A 187 -25.81 -18.92 -21.73
C SER A 187 -24.78 -20.04 -22.00
N THR A 188 -23.49 -19.84 -21.73
CA THR A 188 -22.43 -20.80 -22.11
C THR A 188 -22.05 -21.82 -21.03
N MET A 189 -22.72 -21.84 -19.87
CA MET A 189 -22.52 -22.86 -18.83
C MET A 189 -23.79 -23.66 -18.52
N GLN A 190 -24.54 -24.10 -19.53
CA GLN A 190 -25.37 -25.29 -19.36
C GLN A 190 -24.47 -26.51 -19.56
N ALA A 191 -24.14 -27.19 -18.47
CA ALA A 191 -23.47 -28.49 -18.51
C ALA A 191 -24.36 -29.48 -19.28
N PRO A 192 -23.79 -30.32 -20.17
CA PRO A 192 -24.55 -31.43 -20.74
C PRO A 192 -24.87 -32.43 -19.62
N GLU A 193 -26.15 -32.74 -19.46
CA GLU A 193 -26.67 -33.85 -18.61
C GLU A 193 -26.17 -35.22 -19.09
#